data_AF-A0A7X9TVC8-F1
#
_entry.id   AF-A0A7X9TVC8-F1
#
_cell.length_a   1.000
_cell.length_b   1.000
_cell.length_c   1.000
_cell.angle_alpha   90.00
_cell.angle_beta   90.00
_cell.angle_gamma   90.00
#
_symmetry.space_group_name_H-M   'P 1'
#
loop_
_entity.id
_entity.type
_entity.pdbx_description
1 polymer ?
#
loop_
_entity_poly.entity_id
_entity_poly.type
_entity_poly.pdbx_seq_one_letter_code
_entity_poly.pdbx_strand_id
1 'polypeptide(L)'
;MSDFLRRFAQAFATLDKHNLHLLDSLYSKDIAFTDPLHEVHGLPALHRYFGELYGNVSQLRFDFHGFDQVAAGEGYLRWKMSFCHPRLANGKVIRVEGCSHLMWRDKVYRHRDYFDAGALLYEHLPVVGRVVGWLKRRIG
;
A
#
# COMPACT_ATOMS: atom_id res chain seq x y z
N MET A 1 -19.99 -10.66 -9.39
CA MET A 1 -18.82 -9.86 -8.98
C MET A 1 -19.26 -8.88 -7.92
N SER A 2 -18.60 -8.87 -6.76
CA SER A 2 -18.99 -8.01 -5.64
C SER A 2 -18.81 -6.54 -6.03
N ASP A 3 -19.90 -5.76 -6.01
CA ASP A 3 -19.82 -4.30 -6.16
C ASP A 3 -18.99 -3.67 -5.02
N PHE A 4 -18.85 -4.37 -3.88
CA PHE A 4 -18.08 -3.91 -2.74
C PHE A 4 -16.61 -3.69 -3.10
N LEU A 5 -15.94 -4.68 -3.73
CA LEU A 5 -14.52 -4.57 -4.08
C LEU A 5 -14.24 -3.40 -5.02
N ARG A 6 -15.13 -3.18 -6.00
CA ARG A 6 -15.02 -2.05 -6.94
C ARG A 6 -15.20 -0.71 -6.24
N ARG A 7 -16.23 -0.58 -5.40
CA ARG A 7 -16.49 0.66 -4.63
C ARG A 7 -15.35 0.95 -3.66
N PHE A 8 -14.88 -0.07 -2.94
CA PHE A 8 -13.74 0.05 -2.04
C PHE A 8 -12.50 0.51 -2.79
N ALA A 9 -12.13 -0.15 -3.89
CA ALA A 9 -10.96 0.20 -4.69
C ALA A 9 -11.03 1.62 -5.27
N GLN A 10 -12.20 2.04 -5.76
CA GLN A 10 -12.41 3.40 -6.26
C GLN A 10 -12.20 4.45 -5.16
N ALA A 11 -12.81 4.25 -4.01
CA ALA A 11 -12.64 5.16 -2.88
C ALA A 11 -11.20 5.14 -2.34
N PHE A 12 -10.59 3.95 -2.24
CA PHE A 12 -9.19 3.81 -1.83
C PHE A 12 -8.23 4.51 -2.80
N ALA A 13 -8.45 4.41 -4.11
CA ALA A 13 -7.65 5.08 -5.14
C ALA A 13 -7.76 6.62 -5.08
N THR A 14 -8.82 7.16 -4.48
CA THR A 14 -8.97 8.61 -4.26
C THR A 14 -8.30 9.11 -2.98
N LEU A 15 -7.79 8.21 -2.13
CA LEU A 15 -7.14 8.62 -0.89
C LEU A 15 -5.91 9.47 -1.18
N ASP A 16 -5.81 10.58 -0.45
CA ASP A 16 -4.68 11.48 -0.43
C ASP A 16 -4.48 12.04 1.00
N LYS A 17 -3.45 12.87 1.17
CA LYS A 17 -3.14 13.49 2.47
C LYS A 17 -4.24 14.42 3.01
N HIS A 18 -5.17 14.90 2.16
CA HIS A 18 -6.22 15.84 2.54
C HIS A 18 -7.54 15.15 2.89
N ASN A 19 -7.75 13.91 2.43
CA ASN A 19 -9.01 13.19 2.56
C ASN A 19 -8.91 11.88 3.36
N LEU A 20 -7.88 11.73 4.20
CA LEU A 20 -7.71 10.55 5.07
C LEU A 20 -8.90 10.27 6.00
N HIS A 21 -9.78 11.24 6.26
CA HIS A 21 -11.06 11.02 6.94
C HIS A 21 -11.93 9.95 6.27
N LEU A 22 -11.75 9.70 4.96
CA LEU A 22 -12.46 8.65 4.22
C LEU A 22 -12.10 7.24 4.71
N LEU A 23 -10.96 7.06 5.39
CA LEU A 23 -10.59 5.79 6.03
C LEU A 23 -11.69 5.30 6.99
N ASP A 24 -12.40 6.21 7.65
CA ASP A 24 -13.50 5.88 8.57
C ASP A 24 -14.68 5.23 7.86
N SER A 25 -14.86 5.50 6.57
CA SER A 25 -15.92 4.88 5.75
C SER A 25 -15.50 3.54 5.17
N LEU A 26 -14.19 3.35 4.94
CA LEU A 26 -13.62 2.15 4.32
C LEU A 26 -13.33 1.04 5.33
N TYR A 27 -12.87 1.40 6.53
CA TYR A 27 -12.34 0.47 7.51
C TYR A 27 -13.19 0.38 8.78
N SER A 28 -13.21 -0.81 9.35
CA SER A 28 -13.78 -1.06 10.66
C SER A 28 -12.84 -0.53 11.76
N LYS A 29 -13.38 -0.27 12.95
CA LYS A 29 -12.60 0.25 14.10
C LYS A 29 -11.49 -0.72 14.53
N ASP A 30 -11.73 -2.02 14.35
CA ASP A 30 -10.86 -3.15 14.66
C ASP A 30 -10.01 -3.62 13.47
N ILE A 31 -9.77 -2.75 12.48
CA ILE A 31 -8.95 -3.07 11.29
C ILE A 31 -7.57 -3.63 11.67
N ALA A 32 -7.25 -4.80 11.13
CA ALA A 32 -5.90 -5.34 11.07
C ALA A 32 -5.34 -5.11 9.65
N PHE A 33 -4.46 -4.13 9.51
CA PHE A 33 -3.75 -3.81 8.28
C PHE A 33 -2.33 -4.39 8.33
N THR A 34 -1.90 -5.03 7.26
CA THR A 34 -0.55 -5.59 7.15
C THR A 34 -0.01 -5.37 5.75
N ASP A 35 1.18 -4.80 5.65
CA ASP A 35 1.96 -4.78 4.42
C ASP A 35 3.33 -5.43 4.68
N PRO A 36 4.19 -5.60 3.65
CA PRO A 36 5.51 -6.22 3.84
C PRO A 36 6.46 -5.47 4.79
N LEU A 37 6.17 -4.22 5.16
CA LEU A 37 7.01 -3.35 5.98
C LEU A 37 6.45 -3.16 7.40
N HIS A 38 5.13 -3.11 7.55
CA HIS A 38 4.45 -2.74 8.80
C HIS A 38 3.18 -3.57 9.04
N GLU A 39 2.89 -3.77 10.31
CA GLU A 39 1.62 -4.29 10.80
C GLU A 39 0.95 -3.23 11.68
N VAL A 40 -0.32 -2.92 11.40
CA VAL A 40 -1.06 -1.83 12.02
C VAL A 40 -2.42 -2.32 12.48
N HIS A 41 -2.71 -2.07 13.76
CA HIS A 41 -3.93 -2.52 14.41
C HIS A 41 -4.77 -1.34 14.90
N GLY A 42 -6.03 -1.32 14.49
CA GLY A 42 -7.02 -0.32 14.88
C GLY A 42 -7.01 0.92 13.99
N LEU A 43 -8.20 1.50 13.83
CA LEU A 43 -8.43 2.64 12.95
C LEU A 43 -7.57 3.88 13.30
N PRO A 44 -7.37 4.27 14.58
CA PRO A 44 -6.52 5.41 14.91
C PRO A 44 -5.05 5.22 14.50
N ALA A 45 -4.54 3.98 14.59
CA ALA A 45 -3.17 3.67 14.16
C ALA A 45 -3.06 3.70 12.64
N LEU A 46 -4.09 3.21 11.93
CA LEU A 46 -4.16 3.27 10.47
C LEU A 46 -4.14 4.72 9.95
N HIS A 47 -4.89 5.62 10.59
CA HIS A 47 -4.86 7.06 10.26
C HIS A 47 -3.45 7.65 10.38
N ARG A 48 -2.75 7.36 11.47
CA ARG A 48 -1.38 7.84 11.67
C ARG A 48 -0.44 7.30 10.59
N TYR A 49 -0.53 5.99 10.33
CA TYR A 49 0.29 5.33 9.33
C TYR A 49 0.09 5.92 7.92
N PHE A 50 -1.17 6.06 7.48
CA PHE A 50 -1.49 6.68 6.19
C PHE A 50 -1.09 8.17 6.17
N GLY A 51 -1.24 8.90 7.28
CA GLY A 51 -0.77 10.28 7.40
C GLY A 51 0.72 10.44 7.11
N GLU A 52 1.55 9.55 7.68
CA GLU A 52 3.00 9.54 7.46
C GLU A 52 3.37 9.08 6.05
N LEU A 53 2.67 8.08 5.51
CA LEU A 53 2.89 7.55 4.16
C LEU A 53 2.60 8.62 3.09
N TYR A 54 1.44 9.27 3.15
CA TYR A 54 1.02 10.28 2.17
C TYR A 54 1.69 11.64 2.39
N GLY A 55 2.23 11.91 3.59
CA GLY A 55 3.00 13.13 3.86
C GLY A 55 4.32 13.19 3.07
N ASN A 56 4.90 12.04 2.74
CA ASN A 56 6.22 11.93 2.13
C ASN A 56 6.22 11.59 0.63
N VAL A 57 5.06 11.30 0.04
CA VAL A 57 4.94 10.89 -1.37
C VAL A 57 4.21 11.97 -2.17
N SER A 58 4.86 12.53 -3.20
CA SER A 58 4.31 13.66 -3.95
C SER A 58 3.30 13.26 -5.03
N GLN A 59 3.32 12.00 -5.46
CA GLN A 59 2.34 11.41 -6.37
C GLN A 59 2.20 9.94 -5.98
N LEU A 60 1.02 9.52 -5.52
CA LEU A 60 0.71 8.12 -5.23
C LEU A 60 -0.60 7.81 -5.97
N ARG A 61 -0.57 6.80 -6.84
CA ARG A 61 -1.71 6.40 -7.64
C ARG A 61 -1.84 4.89 -7.64
N PHE A 62 -3.04 4.39 -7.39
CA PHE A 62 -3.37 2.98 -7.50
C PHE A 62 -4.28 2.75 -8.71
N ASP A 63 -3.82 1.93 -9.65
CA ASP A 63 -4.60 1.48 -10.80
C ASP A 63 -5.03 0.02 -10.58
N PHE A 64 -6.27 -0.14 -10.09
CA PHE A 64 -6.89 -1.45 -9.84
C PHE A 64 -7.41 -2.06 -11.15
N HIS A 65 -7.02 -3.30 -11.43
CA HIS A 65 -7.37 -3.99 -12.68
C HIS A 65 -7.90 -5.43 -12.48
N GLY A 66 -7.84 -5.97 -11.27
CA GLY A 66 -8.45 -7.25 -10.91
C GLY A 66 -9.29 -7.16 -9.64
N PHE A 67 -10.45 -7.81 -9.65
CA PHE A 67 -11.45 -7.78 -8.56
C PHE A 67 -12.05 -9.17 -8.40
N ASP A 68 -11.43 -10.01 -7.56
CA ASP A 68 -11.83 -11.41 -7.42
C ASP A 68 -12.39 -11.63 -6.04
N GLN A 69 -13.70 -11.81 -5.98
CA GLN A 69 -14.35 -12.25 -4.75
C GLN A 69 -14.15 -13.75 -4.60
N VAL A 70 -13.59 -14.17 -3.47
CA VAL A 70 -13.33 -15.59 -3.16
C VAL A 70 -14.49 -16.19 -2.39
N ALA A 71 -15.07 -15.41 -1.47
CA ALA A 71 -16.24 -15.80 -0.71
C ALA A 71 -17.08 -14.56 -0.33
N ALA A 72 -18.23 -14.77 0.31
CA ALA A 72 -18.97 -13.67 0.91
C ALA A 72 -18.10 -12.98 1.98
N GLY A 73 -17.86 -11.67 1.82
CA GLY A 73 -17.01 -10.93 2.74
C GLY A 73 -15.50 -11.12 2.55
N GLU A 74 -15.04 -11.77 1.48
CA GLU A 74 -13.61 -12.01 1.24
C GLU A 74 -13.24 -11.95 -0.24
N GLY A 75 -12.08 -11.35 -0.54
CA GLY A 75 -11.64 -11.19 -1.92
C GLY A 75 -10.27 -10.53 -2.06
N TYR A 76 -9.82 -10.53 -3.31
CA TYR A 76 -8.53 -9.98 -3.72
C TYR A 76 -8.73 -8.82 -4.68
N LEU A 77 -7.86 -7.81 -4.53
CA LEU A 77 -7.68 -6.73 -5.49
C LEU A 77 -6.31 -6.87 -6.12
N ARG A 78 -6.22 -6.81 -7.45
CA ARG A 78 -4.93 -6.67 -8.15
C ARG A 78 -4.78 -5.24 -8.61
N TRP A 79 -3.61 -4.67 -8.36
CA TRP A 79 -3.36 -3.27 -8.60
C TRP A 79 -1.93 -3.01 -9.07
N LYS A 80 -1.76 -1.84 -9.69
CA LYS A 80 -0.47 -1.25 -9.99
C LYS A 80 -0.37 0.08 -9.27
N MET A 81 0.61 0.20 -8.38
CA MET A 81 0.91 1.44 -7.67
C MET A 81 1.96 2.19 -8.46
N SER A 82 1.68 3.44 -8.78
CA SER A 82 2.64 4.37 -9.38
C SER A 82 2.93 5.47 -8.38
N PHE A 83 4.20 5.71 -8.06
CA PHE A 83 4.55 6.81 -7.18
C PHE A 83 5.86 7.51 -7.54
N CYS A 84 5.95 8.78 -7.14
CA CYS A 84 7.15 9.60 -7.28
C CYS A 84 7.64 10.04 -5.91
N HIS A 85 8.91 9.80 -5.63
CA HIS A 85 9.55 10.30 -4.43
C HIS A 85 10.79 11.12 -4.82
N PRO A 86 10.94 12.37 -4.33
CA PRO A 86 12.03 13.27 -4.76
C PRO A 86 13.43 12.70 -4.53
N ARG A 87 13.58 11.83 -3.52
CA ARG A 87 14.86 11.18 -3.16
C ARG A 87 15.08 9.81 -3.80
N LEU A 88 14.12 9.29 -4.58
CA LEU A 88 14.21 7.98 -5.24
C LEU A 88 14.21 8.16 -6.76
N ALA A 89 14.98 7.31 -7.46
CA ALA A 89 15.03 7.27 -8.93
C ALA A 89 15.20 8.64 -9.65
N ASN A 90 15.86 9.63 -9.03
CA ASN A 90 15.93 11.02 -9.53
C ASN A 90 14.55 11.66 -9.81
N GLY A 91 13.54 11.33 -9.01
CA GLY A 91 12.18 11.86 -9.18
C GLY A 91 11.39 11.22 -10.33
N LYS A 92 11.87 10.10 -10.89
CA LYS A 92 11.11 9.32 -11.88
C LYS A 92 9.96 8.55 -11.22
N VAL A 93 8.91 8.29 -12.01
CA VAL A 93 7.78 7.44 -11.61
C VAL A 93 8.26 6.00 -11.43
N ILE A 94 8.06 5.47 -10.23
CA ILE A 94 8.26 4.07 -9.88
C ILE A 94 6.92 3.36 -10.01
N ARG A 95 6.91 2.14 -10.56
CA ARG A 95 5.70 1.32 -10.71
C ARG A 95 5.89 -0.01 -10.03
N VAL A 96 4.89 -0.41 -9.27
CA VAL A 96 4.90 -1.61 -8.43
C VAL A 96 3.61 -2.36 -8.69
N GLU A 97 3.71 -3.65 -8.96
CA GLU A 97 2.55 -4.53 -9.05
C GLU A 97 2.35 -5.24 -7.71
N GLY A 98 1.09 -5.40 -7.33
CA GLY A 98 0.73 -6.01 -6.08
C GLY A 98 -0.71 -6.49 -6.06
N CYS A 99 -1.05 -7.14 -4.96
CA CYS A 99 -2.42 -7.50 -4.66
C CYS A 99 -2.75 -7.30 -3.18
N SER A 100 -3.99 -6.92 -2.92
CA SER A 100 -4.54 -6.78 -1.57
C SER A 100 -5.51 -7.90 -1.31
N HIS A 101 -5.35 -8.60 -0.19
CA HIS A 101 -6.35 -9.51 0.35
C HIS A 101 -7.20 -8.78 1.37
N LEU A 102 -8.52 -8.78 1.14
CA LEU A 102 -9.49 -8.05 1.94
C LEU A 102 -10.50 -9.01 2.56
N MET A 103 -10.80 -8.77 3.83
CA MET A 103 -11.97 -9.34 4.50
C MET A 103 -12.86 -8.22 5.03
N TRP A 104 -14.15 -8.30 4.76
CA TRP A 104 -15.14 -7.28 5.08
C TRP A 104 -16.45 -7.87 5.61
N ARG A 105 -17.14 -7.05 6.40
CA ARG A 105 -18.57 -7.24 6.74
C ARG A 105 -19.33 -6.13 6.03
N ASP A 106 -19.54 -5.01 6.71
CA ASP A 106 -19.96 -3.74 6.09
C ASP A 106 -18.76 -2.87 5.68
N LYS A 107 -17.66 -3.00 6.44
CA LYS A 107 -16.38 -2.34 6.21
C LYS A 107 -15.25 -3.37 6.27
N VAL A 108 -14.09 -3.00 5.75
CA VAL A 108 -12.91 -3.85 5.78
C VAL A 108 -12.38 -3.92 7.21
N TYR A 109 -12.29 -5.13 7.77
CA TYR A 109 -11.70 -5.36 9.09
C TYR A 109 -10.34 -6.07 8.99
N ARG A 110 -9.99 -6.61 7.83
CA ARG A 110 -8.66 -7.13 7.55
C ARG A 110 -8.21 -6.72 6.16
N HIS A 111 -7.03 -6.13 6.07
CA HIS A 111 -6.42 -5.73 4.82
C HIS A 111 -4.97 -6.19 4.84
N ARG A 112 -4.61 -7.07 3.92
CA ARG A 112 -3.22 -7.48 3.75
C ARG A 112 -2.72 -7.17 2.35
N ASP A 113 -1.68 -6.36 2.25
CA ASP A 113 -1.02 -6.03 1.00
C ASP A 113 0.16 -6.97 0.74
N TYR A 114 0.18 -7.50 -0.48
CA TYR A 114 1.26 -8.30 -1.03
C TYR A 114 1.84 -7.55 -2.22
N PHE A 115 3.04 -7.02 -2.06
CA PHE A 115 3.84 -6.46 -3.15
C PHE A 115 5.31 -6.73 -2.88
N ASP A 116 6.12 -6.72 -3.93
CA ASP A 116 7.55 -6.94 -3.79
C ASP A 116 8.24 -5.66 -3.31
N ALA A 117 8.36 -5.52 -1.98
CA ALA A 117 9.12 -4.45 -1.35
C ALA A 117 10.63 -4.57 -1.66
N GLY A 118 11.13 -5.76 -1.97
CA GLY A 118 12.52 -6.00 -2.35
C GLY A 118 12.84 -5.34 -3.69
N ALA A 119 12.07 -5.62 -4.74
CA ALA A 119 12.21 -4.96 -6.04
C ALA A 119 12.14 -3.42 -5.91
N LEU A 120 11.22 -2.95 -5.07
CA LEU A 120 11.02 -1.53 -4.72
C LEU A 120 12.24 -0.87 -4.06
N LEU A 121 12.86 -1.55 -3.09
CA LEU A 121 13.99 -1.06 -2.31
C LEU A 121 15.33 -1.22 -3.05
N TYR A 122 15.51 -2.31 -3.81
CA TYR A 122 16.76 -2.59 -4.53
C TYR A 122 16.93 -1.75 -5.80
N GLU A 123 15.85 -1.47 -6.54
CA GLU A 123 15.96 -0.77 -7.84
C GLU A 123 15.96 0.76 -7.74
N HIS A 124 15.46 1.32 -6.64
CA HIS A 124 15.11 2.75 -6.62
C HIS A 124 15.63 3.56 -5.42
N LEU A 125 16.25 2.93 -4.42
CA LEU A 125 17.03 3.64 -3.40
C LEU A 125 18.49 3.81 -3.85
N PRO A 126 18.98 5.05 -4.08
CA PRO A 126 20.39 5.29 -4.38
C PRO A 126 21.36 4.94 -3.23
N VAL A 127 20.85 4.55 -2.07
CA VAL A 127 21.63 4.29 -0.84
C VAL A 127 21.89 2.81 -0.59
N VAL A 128 21.04 1.90 -1.07
CA VAL A 128 21.20 0.45 -0.85
C VAL A 128 22.42 -0.09 -1.61
N GLY A 129 22.79 0.50 -2.75
CA GLY A 129 24.03 0.16 -3.46
C GLY A 129 25.31 0.47 -2.67
N ARG A 130 25.33 1.53 -1.85
CA ARG A 130 26.51 1.89 -1.05
C ARG A 130 26.64 1.04 0.23
N VAL A 131 25.53 0.72 0.90
CA VAL A 131 25.55 -0.08 2.14
C VAL A 131 25.91 -1.54 1.84
N VAL A 132 25.35 -2.12 0.78
CA VAL A 132 25.71 -3.50 0.36
C VAL A 132 27.14 -3.58 -0.16
N GLY A 133 27.61 -2.57 -0.91
CA GLY A 133 29.02 -2.50 -1.35
C GLY A 133 30.03 -2.27 -0.22
N TRP A 134 29.61 -1.65 0.87
CA TRP A 134 30.42 -1.46 2.08
C TRP A 134 30.45 -2.73 2.95
N LEU A 135 29.34 -3.45 3.08
CA LEU A 135 29.27 -4.75 3.77
C LEU A 135 30.07 -5.84 3.04
N LYS A 136 30.00 -5.91 1.71
CA LYS A 136 30.81 -6.85 0.90
C LYS A 136 32.32 -6.60 1.02
N ARG A 137 32.75 -5.36 1.30
CA ARG A 137 34.16 -4.99 1.51
C ARG A 137 34.68 -5.26 2.93
N ARG A 138 33.82 -5.63 3.87
CA ARG A 138 34.21 -5.98 5.26
C ARG A 138 34.20 -7.49 5.52
N ILE A 139 33.62 -8.27 4.61
CA ILE A 139 33.53 -9.74 4.71
C ILE A 139 34.42 -10.41 3.63
N GLY A 140 35.22 -9.63 2.91
CA GLY A 140 36.27 -10.10 2.00
C GLY A 140 37.52 -9.27 2.17
#